data_AF-A0A396QLH8-F1
#
_entry.id   AF-A0A396QLH8-F1
#
_cell.length_a   1.000
_cell.length_b   1.000
_cell.length_c   1.000
_cell.angle_alpha   90.00
_cell.angle_beta   90.00
_cell.angle_gamma   90.00
#
_symmetry.space_group_name_H-M   'P 1'
#
loop_
_entity.id
_entity.type
_entity.pdbx_description
1 polymer ?
#
loop_
_entity_poly.entity_id
_entity_poly.type
_entity_poly.pdbx_seq_one_letter_code
_entity_poly.pdbx_strand_id
1 'polypeptide(L)'
;MLDVLNDFMTKFGQVAVVFSVAFALLQCFLGYRLLKVWVTVIGFLVGFALGFGISSVLIKGEAYLPAVIGLVAGILLGLIAFKLYLAGVFVFCGFIAFAAVRTIPLPDEQVWNIVLMVLAVAAFVVAGILAVKFSRPCIIAITAVSGAFNAVHSLKTPIPVLGSNYALGLVVTLVIAALGIAVQFATTKEVSRRRR
;
A
#
# COMPACT_ATOMS: atom_id res chain seq x y z
N MET A 1 -5.47 27.75 33.73
CA MET A 1 -4.58 26.62 33.35
C MET A 1 -5.26 25.69 32.35
N LEU A 2 -6.52 25.28 32.59
CA LEU A 2 -7.31 24.49 31.63
C LEU A 2 -7.56 25.20 30.29
N ASP A 3 -7.80 26.52 30.29
CA ASP A 3 -8.02 27.28 29.04
C ASP A 3 -6.77 27.41 28.17
N VAL A 4 -5.61 27.53 28.80
CA VAL A 4 -4.31 27.54 28.10
C VAL A 4 -4.04 26.16 27.50
N LEU A 5 -4.34 25.09 28.24
CA LEU A 5 -4.23 23.71 27.73
C LEU A 5 -5.17 23.48 26.53
N ASN A 6 -6.42 23.97 26.60
CA ASN A 6 -7.37 23.86 25.49
C ASN A 6 -6.93 24.68 24.27
N ASP A 7 -6.42 25.90 24.44
CA ASP A 7 -5.91 26.71 23.33
C ASP A 7 -4.70 26.06 22.63
N PHE A 8 -3.80 25.44 23.39
CA PHE A 8 -2.72 24.63 22.83
C PHE A 8 -3.28 23.42 22.05
N MET A 9 -4.21 22.66 22.65
CA MET A 9 -4.81 21.48 22.01
C MET A 9 -5.59 21.83 20.73
N THR A 10 -6.29 22.97 20.68
CA THR A 10 -6.99 23.42 19.48
C THR A 10 -6.04 23.85 18.38
N LYS A 11 -4.94 24.55 18.72
CA LYS A 11 -3.91 24.94 17.73
C LYS A 11 -3.19 23.71 17.17
N PHE A 12 -2.79 22.77 18.02
CA PHE A 12 -2.21 21.50 17.57
C PHE A 12 -3.20 20.68 16.74
N GLY A 13 -4.47 20.63 17.14
CA GLY A 13 -5.54 19.96 16.41
C GLY A 13 -5.77 20.55 15.02
N GLN A 14 -5.81 21.88 14.91
CA GLN A 14 -6.03 22.56 13.63
C GLN A 14 -4.85 22.37 12.66
N VAL A 15 -3.61 22.45 13.17
CA VAL A 15 -2.41 22.13 12.38
C VAL A 15 -2.46 20.66 11.93
N ALA A 16 -2.79 19.72 12.81
CA ALA A 16 -2.91 18.31 12.48
C ALA A 16 -3.96 18.03 11.39
N VAL A 17 -5.10 18.73 11.41
CA VAL A 17 -6.13 18.61 10.37
C VAL A 17 -5.60 19.09 9.02
N VAL A 18 -4.93 20.24 8.95
CA VAL A 18 -4.35 20.75 7.69
C VAL A 18 -3.31 19.79 7.13
N PHE A 19 -2.41 19.28 7.98
CA PHE A 19 -1.43 18.27 7.57
C PHE A 19 -2.09 16.96 7.12
N SER A 20 -3.12 16.50 7.83
CA SER A 20 -3.89 15.30 7.46
C SER A 20 -4.55 15.43 6.09
N VAL A 21 -5.18 16.58 5.81
CA VAL A 21 -5.81 16.86 4.52
C VAL A 21 -4.77 16.94 3.40
N ALA A 22 -3.66 17.65 3.61
CA ALA A 22 -2.58 17.73 2.64
C ALA A 22 -1.98 16.35 2.35
N PHE A 23 -1.76 15.54 3.39
CA PHE A 23 -1.25 14.18 3.26
C PHE A 23 -2.26 13.24 2.59
N ALA A 24 -3.55 13.38 2.88
CA ALA A 24 -4.61 12.60 2.25
C ALA A 24 -4.74 12.94 0.75
N LEU A 25 -4.62 14.22 0.38
CA LEU A 25 -4.57 14.65 -1.02
C LEU A 25 -3.30 14.16 -1.71
N LEU A 26 -2.13 14.23 -1.05
CA LEU A 26 -0.89 13.65 -1.56
C LEU A 26 -1.03 12.13 -1.76
N GLN A 27 -1.65 11.41 -0.82
CA GLN A 27 -1.93 9.98 -0.96
C GLN A 27 -2.92 9.71 -2.10
N CYS A 28 -3.89 10.60 -2.32
CA CYS A 28 -4.86 10.52 -3.41
C CYS A 28 -4.25 10.82 -4.78
N PHE A 29 -3.24 11.71 -4.89
CA PHE A 29 -2.63 12.09 -6.17
C PHE A 29 -1.29 11.40 -6.49
N LEU A 30 -0.55 10.94 -5.48
CA LEU A 30 0.77 10.31 -5.61
C LEU A 30 0.83 8.92 -4.97
N GLY A 31 -0.31 8.30 -4.69
CA GLY A 31 -0.40 7.00 -3.99
C GLY A 31 0.49 5.91 -4.59
N TYR A 32 0.57 5.79 -5.92
CA TYR A 32 1.45 4.82 -6.56
C TYR A 32 2.95 5.09 -6.33
N ARG A 33 3.39 6.36 -6.31
CA ARG A 33 4.80 6.70 -6.00
C ARG A 33 5.06 6.57 -4.50
N LEU A 34 4.11 6.97 -3.66
CA LEU A 34 4.23 6.85 -2.22
C LEU A 34 4.35 5.39 -1.81
N LEU A 35 3.51 4.48 -2.33
CA LEU A 35 3.60 3.05 -2.00
C LEU A 35 4.99 2.48 -2.32
N LYS A 36 5.59 2.90 -3.44
CA LYS A 36 6.97 2.50 -3.78
C LYS A 36 7.99 2.98 -2.74
N VAL A 37 7.90 4.24 -2.35
CA VAL A 37 8.77 4.82 -1.31
C VAL A 37 8.55 4.12 0.03
N TRP A 38 7.30 3.89 0.42
CA TRP A 38 6.96 3.21 1.66
C TRP A 38 7.49 1.77 1.70
N VAL A 39 7.32 1.00 0.61
CA VAL A 39 7.87 -0.36 0.53
C VAL A 39 9.40 -0.35 0.66
N THR A 40 10.10 0.60 0.04
CA THR A 40 11.57 0.71 0.21
C THR A 40 11.98 1.12 1.61
N VAL A 41 11.25 2.06 2.23
CA VAL A 41 11.55 2.54 3.58
C VAL A 41 11.33 1.42 4.58
N ILE A 42 10.22 0.68 4.48
CA ILE A 42 9.95 -0.47 5.35
C ILE A 42 11.00 -1.57 5.12
N GLY A 43 11.31 -1.89 3.85
CA GLY A 43 12.34 -2.87 3.52
C GLY A 43 13.73 -2.47 4.06
N PHE A 44 14.06 -1.19 3.99
CA PHE A 44 15.28 -0.64 4.56
C PHE A 44 15.31 -0.74 6.08
N LEU A 45 14.22 -0.34 6.77
CA LEU A 45 14.14 -0.40 8.22
C LEU A 45 14.22 -1.85 8.74
N VAL A 46 13.52 -2.78 8.09
CA VAL A 46 13.58 -4.20 8.45
C VAL A 46 14.97 -4.78 8.17
N GLY A 47 15.55 -4.48 7.01
CA GLY A 47 16.91 -4.92 6.67
C GLY A 47 17.98 -4.34 7.60
N PHE A 48 17.81 -3.08 8.00
CA PHE A 48 18.68 -2.42 8.98
C PHE A 48 18.55 -3.05 10.37
N ALA A 49 17.33 -3.27 10.85
CA ALA A 49 17.08 -3.88 12.16
C ALA A 49 17.63 -5.32 12.23
N LEU A 50 17.40 -6.12 11.19
CA LEU A 50 17.93 -7.48 11.12
C LEU A 50 19.45 -7.50 10.95
N GLY A 51 20.01 -6.64 10.09
CA GLY A 51 21.45 -6.54 9.88
C GLY A 51 22.19 -6.07 11.13
N PHE A 52 21.65 -5.08 11.84
CA PHE A 52 22.18 -4.61 13.13
C PHE A 52 22.02 -5.65 14.25
N GLY A 53 20.87 -6.33 14.30
CA GLY A 53 20.59 -7.36 15.31
C GLY A 53 21.51 -8.57 15.19
N ILE A 54 21.75 -9.06 13.96
CA ILE A 54 22.64 -10.21 13.73
C ILE A 54 24.11 -9.82 13.94
N SER A 55 24.53 -8.65 13.45
CA SER A 55 25.93 -8.21 13.57
C SER A 55 26.34 -7.86 15.01
N SER A 56 25.42 -7.34 15.83
CA SER A 56 25.69 -7.03 17.24
C SER A 56 25.90 -8.28 18.11
N VAL A 57 25.34 -9.43 17.70
CA VAL A 57 25.54 -10.72 18.39
C VAL A 57 26.87 -11.37 18.00
N LEU A 58 27.33 -11.21 16.75
CA LEU A 58 28.60 -11.79 16.27
C LEU A 58 29.84 -10.97 16.63
N ILE A 59 29.76 -9.64 16.64
CA ILE A 59 30.92 -8.75 16.84
C ILE A 59 30.77 -8.02 18.18
N LYS A 60 31.35 -8.59 19.24
CA LYS A 60 31.44 -7.95 20.55
C LYS A 60 32.72 -7.12 20.62
N GLY A 61 32.64 -5.80 20.45
CA GLY A 61 33.79 -4.93 20.72
C GLY A 61 33.71 -3.51 20.16
N GLU A 62 33.14 -3.33 18.96
CA GLU A 62 33.02 -2.00 18.34
C GLU A 62 31.63 -1.78 17.75
N ALA A 63 30.92 -0.73 18.20
CA ALA A 63 29.57 -0.41 17.76
C ALA A 63 29.50 0.15 16.32
N TYR A 64 30.64 0.53 15.74
CA TYR A 64 30.71 1.12 14.40
C TYR A 64 30.53 0.08 13.28
N LEU A 65 31.20 -1.08 13.39
CA LEU A 65 31.05 -2.18 12.42
C LEU A 65 29.60 -2.69 12.25
N PRO A 66 28.82 -3.00 13.32
CA PRO A 66 27.46 -3.49 13.17
C PRO A 66 26.51 -2.43 12.59
N ALA A 67 26.76 -1.14 12.82
CA ALA A 67 26.00 -0.05 12.21
C ALA A 67 26.21 0.03 10.69
N VAL A 68 27.45 -0.13 10.22
CA VAL A 68 27.77 -0.14 8.77
C VAL A 68 27.20 -1.38 8.08
N ILE A 69 27.31 -2.56 8.72
CA ILE A 69 26.73 -3.81 8.20
C ILE A 69 25.19 -3.70 8.13
N GLY A 70 24.56 -3.14 9.16
CA GLY A 70 23.12 -2.86 9.16
C GLY A 70 22.70 -1.92 8.03
N LEU A 71 23.47 -0.86 7.76
CA LEU A 71 23.20 0.07 6.66
C LEU A 71 23.24 -0.63 5.29
N VAL A 72 24.29 -1.42 5.04
CA VAL A 72 24.45 -2.16 3.78
C VAL A 72 23.33 -3.20 3.62
N ALA A 73 23.02 -3.95 4.67
CA ALA A 73 21.92 -4.91 4.67
C ALA A 73 20.56 -4.21 4.41
N GLY A 74 20.32 -3.06 5.03
CA GLY A 74 19.12 -2.24 4.81
C GLY A 74 18.98 -1.80 3.35
N ILE A 75 20.06 -1.30 2.73
CA ILE A 75 20.03 -0.86 1.33
C ILE A 75 19.73 -2.05 0.39
N LEU A 76 20.40 -3.18 0.59
CA LEU A 76 20.18 -4.39 -0.21
C LEU A 76 18.73 -4.88 -0.07
N LEU A 77 18.21 -4.94 1.15
CA LEU A 77 16.86 -5.44 1.40
C LEU A 77 15.79 -4.46 0.91
N GLY A 78 16.04 -3.15 1.02
CA GLY A 78 15.20 -2.10 0.41
C GLY A 78 15.13 -2.20 -1.11
N LEU A 79 16.24 -2.55 -1.77
CA LEU A 79 16.26 -2.78 -3.22
C LEU A 79 15.49 -4.05 -3.62
N ILE A 80 15.65 -5.13 -2.85
CA ILE A 80 14.96 -6.40 -3.06
C ILE A 80 13.45 -6.29 -2.78
N ALA A 81 13.03 -5.41 -1.86
CA ALA A 81 11.63 -5.23 -1.49
C ALA A 81 10.72 -4.92 -2.68
N PHE A 82 11.22 -4.23 -3.71
CA PHE A 82 10.45 -4.00 -4.94
C PHE A 82 10.15 -5.27 -5.73
N LYS A 83 11.12 -6.17 -5.82
CA LYS A 83 10.95 -7.47 -6.47
C LYS A 83 10.03 -8.35 -5.64
N LEU A 84 10.21 -8.32 -4.32
CA LEU A 84 9.38 -9.04 -3.36
C LEU A 84 7.92 -8.58 -3.41
N TYR A 85 7.65 -7.29 -3.59
CA TYR A 85 6.29 -6.76 -3.73
C TYR A 85 5.55 -7.39 -4.92
N LEU A 86 6.18 -7.45 -6.08
CA LEU A 86 5.56 -8.01 -7.28
C LEU A 86 5.39 -9.53 -7.18
N ALA A 87 6.37 -10.22 -6.58
CA ALA A 87 6.31 -11.65 -6.33
C ALA A 87 5.24 -12.01 -5.28
N GLY A 88 5.10 -11.20 -4.23
CA GLY A 88 4.10 -11.38 -3.19
C GLY A 88 2.67 -11.24 -3.73
N VAL A 89 2.41 -10.23 -4.56
CA VAL A 89 1.10 -10.06 -5.21
C VAL A 89 0.77 -11.26 -6.12
N PHE A 90 1.75 -11.78 -6.86
CA PHE A 90 1.58 -12.97 -7.69
C PHE A 90 1.17 -14.19 -6.85
N VAL A 91 1.91 -14.48 -5.79
CA VAL A 91 1.65 -15.64 -4.93
C VAL A 91 0.33 -15.49 -4.18
N PHE A 92 0.03 -14.31 -3.66
CA PHE A 92 -1.19 -14.07 -2.88
C PHE A 92 -2.45 -14.23 -3.74
N CYS A 93 -2.48 -13.61 -4.92
CA CYS A 93 -3.64 -13.72 -5.82
C CYS A 93 -3.75 -15.11 -6.43
N GLY A 94 -2.63 -15.74 -6.79
CA GLY A 94 -2.60 -17.13 -7.23
C GLY A 94 -3.16 -18.07 -6.16
N PHE A 95 -2.74 -17.89 -4.90
CA PHE A 95 -3.20 -18.74 -3.78
C PHE A 95 -4.70 -18.61 -3.54
N ILE A 96 -5.26 -17.40 -3.62
CA ILE A 96 -6.71 -17.18 -3.54
C ILE A 96 -7.43 -17.91 -4.68
N ALA A 97 -6.92 -17.82 -5.90
CA ALA A 97 -7.51 -18.51 -7.05
C ALA A 97 -7.43 -20.04 -6.90
N PHE A 98 -6.31 -20.56 -6.41
CA PHE A 98 -6.16 -21.97 -6.08
C PHE A 98 -7.18 -22.43 -5.02
N ALA A 99 -7.30 -21.67 -3.93
CA ALA A 99 -8.27 -21.97 -2.87
C ALA A 99 -9.71 -21.94 -3.38
N ALA A 100 -10.07 -20.96 -4.22
CA ALA A 100 -11.41 -20.85 -4.79
C ALA A 100 -11.77 -22.06 -5.67
N VAL A 101 -10.85 -22.53 -6.52
CA VAL A 101 -11.09 -23.72 -7.36
C VAL A 101 -11.22 -24.99 -6.51
N ARG A 102 -10.50 -25.08 -5.39
CA ARG A 102 -10.58 -26.21 -4.45
C ARG A 102 -11.88 -26.23 -3.64
N THR A 103 -12.58 -25.11 -3.51
CA THR A 103 -13.88 -25.05 -2.80
C THR A 103 -15.07 -25.48 -3.64
N ILE A 104 -14.89 -25.80 -4.92
CA ILE A 104 -15.99 -26.25 -5.79
C ILE A 104 -16.36 -27.69 -5.39
N PRO A 105 -17.62 -27.94 -4.95
CA PRO A 105 -18.05 -29.27 -4.56
C PRO A 105 -18.27 -30.13 -5.82
N LEU A 106 -17.31 -31.00 -6.10
CA LEU A 106 -17.37 -32.00 -7.17
C LEU A 106 -17.31 -33.41 -6.56
N PRO A 107 -17.81 -34.44 -7.28
CA PRO A 107 -17.76 -35.82 -6.82
C PRO A 107 -16.34 -36.26 -6.46
N ASP A 108 -16.16 -36.90 -5.30
CA ASP A 108 -14.90 -37.44 -4.74
C ASP A 108 -14.41 -38.71 -5.49
N GLU A 109 -14.46 -38.70 -6.82
CA GLU A 109 -13.80 -39.68 -7.68
C GLU A 109 -12.31 -39.29 -7.80
N GLN A 110 -11.39 -40.25 -7.67
CA GLN A 110 -9.94 -39.98 -7.68
C GLN A 110 -9.48 -39.26 -8.96
N VAL A 111 -10.15 -39.54 -10.09
CA VAL A 111 -9.90 -38.89 -11.39
C VAL A 111 -10.30 -37.41 -11.35
N TRP A 112 -11.40 -37.06 -10.67
CA TRP A 112 -11.89 -35.70 -10.56
C TRP A 112 -11.06 -34.82 -9.63
N ASN A 113 -10.48 -35.40 -8.59
CA ASN A 113 -9.55 -34.67 -7.72
C ASN A 113 -8.24 -34.28 -8.45
N ILE A 114 -7.74 -35.15 -9.34
CA ILE A 114 -6.56 -34.85 -10.18
C ILE A 114 -6.88 -33.74 -11.18
N VAL A 115 -8.03 -33.81 -11.87
CA VAL A 115 -8.44 -32.77 -12.82
C VAL A 115 -8.64 -31.42 -12.12
N LEU A 116 -9.23 -31.42 -10.92
CA LEU A 116 -9.36 -30.21 -10.10
C LEU A 116 -8.01 -29.63 -9.68
N MET A 117 -7.02 -30.47 -9.36
CA MET A 117 -5.68 -30.02 -9.00
C MET A 117 -4.99 -29.36 -10.20
N VAL A 118 -5.07 -29.98 -11.39
CA VAL A 118 -4.51 -29.40 -12.62
C VAL A 118 -5.20 -28.07 -12.96
N LEU A 119 -6.53 -28.01 -12.84
CA LEU A 119 -7.29 -26.77 -13.05
C LEU A 119 -6.93 -25.69 -12.03
N ALA A 120 -6.73 -26.06 -10.75
CA ALA A 120 -6.36 -25.13 -9.70
C ALA A 120 -4.96 -24.55 -9.91
N VAL A 121 -4.01 -25.36 -10.38
CA VAL A 121 -2.66 -24.88 -10.76
C VAL A 121 -2.70 -23.99 -11.99
N ALA A 122 -3.50 -24.35 -13.01
CA ALA A 122 -3.69 -23.49 -14.18
C ALA A 122 -4.33 -22.14 -13.78
N ALA A 123 -5.35 -22.17 -12.93
CA ALA A 123 -5.99 -20.97 -12.38
C ALA A 123 -5.03 -20.14 -11.54
N PHE A 124 -4.17 -20.77 -10.73
CA PHE A 124 -3.12 -20.09 -9.96
C PHE A 124 -2.19 -19.27 -10.88
N VAL A 125 -1.66 -19.91 -11.95
CA VAL A 125 -0.72 -19.26 -12.86
C VAL A 125 -1.40 -18.15 -13.67
N VAL A 126 -2.58 -18.42 -14.23
CA VAL A 126 -3.33 -17.43 -15.02
C VAL A 126 -3.74 -16.24 -14.15
N ALA A 127 -4.32 -16.48 -12.98
CA ALA A 127 -4.72 -15.42 -12.06
C ALA A 127 -3.51 -14.65 -11.55
N GLY A 128 -2.40 -15.32 -11.23
CA GLY A 128 -1.16 -14.68 -10.81
C GLY A 128 -0.60 -13.73 -11.88
N ILE A 129 -0.48 -14.18 -13.13
CA ILE A 129 0.02 -13.33 -14.24
C ILE A 129 -0.92 -12.14 -14.46
N LEU A 130 -2.24 -12.39 -14.42
CA LEU A 130 -3.26 -11.36 -14.59
C LEU A 130 -3.15 -10.32 -13.46
N ALA A 131 -3.01 -10.76 -12.21
CA ALA A 131 -2.85 -9.90 -11.04
C ALA A 131 -1.60 -9.03 -11.11
N VAL A 132 -0.47 -9.54 -11.59
CA VAL A 132 0.74 -8.73 -11.78
C VAL A 132 0.50 -7.60 -12.78
N LYS A 133 -0.24 -7.86 -13.87
CA LYS A 133 -0.59 -6.85 -14.88
C LYS A 133 -1.60 -5.82 -14.36
N PHE A 134 -2.59 -6.27 -13.58
CA PHE A 134 -3.62 -5.40 -12.96
C PHE A 134 -3.18 -4.73 -11.66
N SER A 135 -2.06 -5.12 -11.06
CA SER A 135 -1.57 -4.53 -9.81
C SER A 135 -1.48 -3.00 -9.87
N ARG A 136 -1.01 -2.45 -11.00
CA ARG A 136 -0.86 -1.01 -11.20
C ARG A 136 -2.19 -0.24 -11.15
N PRO A 137 -3.19 -0.54 -12.01
CA PRO A 137 -4.48 0.15 -11.94
C PRO A 137 -5.20 -0.11 -10.61
N CYS A 138 -5.07 -1.31 -10.02
CA CYS A 138 -5.69 -1.60 -8.72
C CYS A 138 -5.11 -0.74 -7.59
N ILE A 139 -3.79 -0.56 -7.51
CA ILE A 139 -3.16 0.31 -6.50
C ILE A 139 -3.64 1.76 -6.67
N ILE A 140 -3.69 2.25 -7.90
CA ILE A 140 -4.16 3.61 -8.22
C ILE A 140 -5.61 3.79 -7.73
N ALA A 141 -6.48 2.83 -8.06
CA ALA A 141 -7.88 2.88 -7.65
C ALA A 141 -8.04 2.85 -6.11
N ILE A 142 -7.39 1.90 -5.43
CA ILE A 142 -7.51 1.75 -3.97
C ILE A 142 -6.94 2.97 -3.25
N THR A 143 -5.79 3.50 -3.68
CA THR A 143 -5.17 4.68 -3.05
C THR A 143 -5.95 5.96 -3.32
N ALA A 144 -6.52 6.14 -4.51
CA ALA A 144 -7.36 7.29 -4.81
C ALA A 144 -8.65 7.28 -3.97
N VAL A 145 -9.33 6.12 -3.88
CA VAL A 145 -10.55 5.96 -3.09
C VAL A 145 -10.26 6.15 -1.61
N SER A 146 -9.26 5.44 -1.08
CA SER A 146 -8.85 5.57 0.33
C SER A 146 -8.41 7.01 0.66
N GLY A 147 -7.62 7.65 -0.21
CA GLY A 147 -7.18 9.04 -0.05
C GLY A 147 -8.33 10.04 -0.07
N ALA A 148 -9.32 9.85 -0.94
CA ALA A 148 -10.52 10.68 -1.00
C ALA A 148 -11.38 10.53 0.27
N PHE A 149 -11.56 9.31 0.76
CA PHE A 149 -12.29 9.07 2.02
C PHE A 149 -11.60 9.74 3.21
N ASN A 150 -10.27 9.63 3.31
CA ASN A 150 -9.50 10.28 4.37
C ASN A 150 -9.57 11.81 4.25
N ALA A 151 -9.46 12.38 3.04
CA ALA A 151 -9.59 13.81 2.81
C ALA A 151 -10.96 14.33 3.24
N VAL A 152 -12.04 13.67 2.80
CA VAL A 152 -13.41 14.07 3.17
C VAL A 152 -13.68 13.88 4.66
N HIS A 153 -13.16 12.82 5.28
CA HIS A 153 -13.27 12.61 6.72
C HIS A 153 -12.60 13.75 7.51
N SER A 154 -11.40 14.17 7.13
CA SER A 154 -10.70 15.30 7.76
C SER A 154 -11.35 16.66 7.46
N LEU A 155 -12.16 16.79 6.40
CA LEU A 155 -12.94 18.00 6.11
C LEU A 155 -14.29 18.07 6.86
N LYS A 156 -14.78 16.97 7.45
CA LYS A 156 -16.04 16.97 8.23
C LYS A 156 -15.96 17.82 9.49
N THR A 157 -14.77 17.99 10.06
CA THR A 157 -14.55 18.77 11.28
C THR A 157 -14.64 20.30 11.05
N PRO A 158 -14.01 20.90 10.02
CA PRO A 158 -14.15 22.33 9.73
C PRO A 158 -15.42 22.71 8.96
N ILE A 159 -16.06 21.78 8.22
CA ILE A 159 -17.24 22.05 7.39
C ILE A 159 -18.43 21.21 7.87
N PRO A 160 -19.26 21.71 8.80
CA PRO A 160 -20.37 20.93 9.39
C PRO A 160 -21.45 20.52 8.38
N VAL A 161 -21.51 21.20 7.23
CA VAL A 161 -22.44 20.88 6.11
C VAL A 161 -22.16 19.49 5.52
N LEU A 162 -20.90 19.02 5.57
CA LEU A 162 -20.50 17.68 5.13
C LEU A 162 -20.85 16.59 6.16
N GLY A 163 -21.01 16.96 7.43
CA GLY A 163 -21.46 16.07 8.50
C GLY A 163 -22.98 15.89 8.53
N SER A 164 -23.72 16.94 8.22
CA SER A 164 -25.19 16.93 8.22
C SER A 164 -25.78 16.12 7.05
N ASN A 165 -25.10 16.07 5.90
CA ASN A 165 -25.58 15.38 4.71
C ASN A 165 -24.58 14.32 4.24
N TYR A 166 -24.82 13.06 4.60
CA TYR A 166 -23.97 11.93 4.18
C TYR A 166 -23.86 11.80 2.66
N ALA A 167 -24.95 12.10 1.93
CA ALA A 167 -24.98 12.08 0.47
C ALA A 167 -24.01 13.10 -0.16
N LEU A 168 -23.93 14.33 0.37
CA LEU A 168 -22.98 15.34 -0.12
C LEU A 168 -21.53 14.92 0.15
N GLY A 169 -21.26 14.34 1.32
CA GLY A 169 -19.94 13.79 1.64
C GLY A 169 -19.50 12.69 0.66
N LEU A 170 -20.40 11.78 0.29
CA LEU A 170 -20.12 10.75 -0.71
C LEU A 170 -19.87 11.33 -2.11
N VAL A 171 -20.66 12.31 -2.55
CA VAL A 171 -20.47 12.95 -3.86
C VAL A 171 -19.11 13.64 -3.94
N VAL A 172 -18.73 14.40 -2.91
CA VAL A 172 -17.41 15.05 -2.84
C VAL A 172 -16.29 14.00 -2.84
N THR A 173 -16.47 12.89 -2.12
CA THR A 173 -15.51 11.77 -2.11
C THR A 173 -15.34 11.18 -3.51
N LEU A 174 -16.44 10.95 -4.23
CA LEU A 174 -16.44 10.43 -5.60
C LEU A 174 -15.73 11.38 -6.58
N VAL A 175 -16.00 12.69 -6.49
CA VAL A 175 -15.36 13.70 -7.34
C VAL A 175 -13.86 13.77 -7.09
N ILE A 176 -13.44 13.83 -5.82
CA ILE A 176 -12.01 13.84 -5.46
C ILE A 176 -11.33 12.54 -5.88
N ALA A 177 -11.97 11.38 -5.70
CA ALA A 177 -11.43 10.10 -6.13
C ALA A 177 -11.26 10.05 -7.67
N ALA A 178 -12.25 10.51 -8.43
CA ALA A 178 -12.19 10.55 -9.89
C ALA A 178 -11.06 11.47 -10.39
N LEU A 179 -10.91 12.67 -9.78
CA LEU A 179 -9.80 13.58 -10.05
C LEU A 179 -8.45 12.95 -9.69
N GLY A 180 -8.37 12.28 -8.53
CA GLY A 180 -7.19 11.55 -8.08
C GLY A 180 -6.75 10.48 -9.07
N ILE A 181 -7.70 9.66 -9.54
CA ILE A 181 -7.47 8.64 -10.57
C ILE A 181 -6.97 9.30 -11.87
N ALA A 182 -7.63 10.36 -12.36
CA ALA A 182 -7.24 11.04 -13.60
C ALA A 182 -5.81 11.60 -13.53
N VAL A 183 -5.46 12.29 -12.44
CA VAL A 183 -4.12 12.86 -12.22
C VAL A 183 -3.07 11.76 -12.05
N GLN A 184 -3.37 10.69 -11.30
CA GLN A 184 -2.46 9.55 -11.15
C GLN A 184 -2.21 8.86 -12.49
N PHE A 185 -3.23 8.67 -13.33
CA PHE A 185 -3.09 8.09 -14.66
C PHE A 185 -2.29 8.98 -15.61
N ALA A 186 -2.53 10.31 -15.61
CA ALA A 186 -1.78 11.25 -16.43
C ALA A 186 -0.29 11.31 -16.04
N THR A 187 -0.02 11.44 -14.75
CA THR A 187 1.35 11.53 -14.19
C THR A 187 2.12 10.22 -14.37
N THR A 188 1.42 9.08 -14.39
CA THR A 188 2.05 7.76 -14.58
C THR A 188 2.28 7.42 -16.06
N LYS A 189 1.44 7.93 -16.98
CA LYS A 189 1.62 7.74 -18.44
C LYS A 189 2.94 8.32 -18.96
N GLU A 190 3.38 9.45 -18.43
CA GLU A 190 4.65 10.06 -18.85
C GLU A 190 5.88 9.19 -18.53
N VAL A 191 5.86 8.47 -17.41
CA VAL A 191 6.99 7.62 -17.00
C VAL A 191 7.14 6.40 -17.90
N SER A 192 6.06 5.89 -18.52
CA SER A 192 6.17 4.78 -19.48
C SER A 192 6.71 5.20 -20.83
N ARG A 193 6.66 6.49 -21.19
CA ARG A 193 7.20 7.02 -22.46
C ARG A 193 8.70 7.30 -22.39
N ARG A 194 9.26 7.54 -21.19
CA ARG A 194 10.70 7.76 -20.95
C ARG A 194 11.55 6.48 -20.81
N ARG A 195 10.93 5.30 -20.88
CA ARG A 195 11.60 3.98 -20.74
C ARG A 195 11.45 3.07 -21.97
N ARG A 196 10.91 3.59 -23.07
CA ARG A 196 11.02 2.95 -24.39
C ARG A 196 12.10 3.67 -25.18
#